data_AF-A0A8H3WX56-F1
#
_entry.id   AF-A0A8H3WX56-F1
#
_cell.length_a   1.000
_cell.length_b   1.000
_cell.length_c   1.000
_cell.angle_alpha   90.00
_cell.angle_beta   90.00
_cell.angle_gamma   90.00
#
_symmetry.space_group_name_H-M   'P 1'
#
loop_
_entity.id
_entity.type
_entity.pdbx_description
1 polymer ?
#
loop_
_entity_poly.entity_id
_entity_poly.type
_entity_poly.pdbx_seq_one_letter_code
_entity_poly.pdbx_strand_id
1 'polypeptide(L)'
;MIPLPNECLIKILSNFKSNYRCLFSCLLVNRHWCRIIVPFLWNEPTEYFNDKRLIRTYVLLLNAEEQTLLIPFEIIIPNYPKPLFEYTRYATSIGIYLMME
;
A
#
# COMPACT_ATOMS: atom_id res chain seq x y z
N MET A 1 -16.06 -26.51 2.14
CA MET A 1 -15.12 -25.95 1.15
C MET A 1 -13.79 -25.81 1.85
N ILE A 2 -12.73 -26.50 1.41
CA ILE A 2 -11.42 -26.45 2.05
C ILE A 2 -10.74 -25.16 1.58
N PRO A 3 -10.31 -24.24 2.47
CA PRO A 3 -9.60 -23.05 2.06
C PRO A 3 -8.24 -23.44 1.47
N LEU A 4 -7.85 -22.79 0.38
CA LEU A 4 -6.52 -22.96 -0.19
C LEU A 4 -5.48 -22.53 0.87
N PRO A 5 -4.46 -23.35 1.16
CA PRO A 5 -3.38 -22.94 2.08
C PRO A 5 -2.70 -21.65 1.62
N ASN A 6 -2.24 -20.85 2.57
CA ASN A 6 -1.60 -19.57 2.30
C ASN A 6 -0.38 -19.74 1.38
N GLU A 7 0.39 -20.80 1.57
CA GLU A 7 1.59 -21.11 0.80
C GLU A 7 1.26 -21.33 -0.68
N CYS A 8 0.15 -22.02 -0.95
CA CYS A 8 -0.35 -22.23 -2.30
C CYS A 8 -0.82 -20.91 -2.91
N LEU A 9 -1.58 -20.11 -2.16
CA LEU A 9 -2.05 -18.81 -2.64
C LEU A 9 -0.88 -17.88 -2.96
N ILE A 10 0.09 -17.76 -2.05
CA ILE A 10 1.32 -16.99 -2.24
C ILE A 10 2.04 -17.44 -3.51
N LYS A 11 2.20 -18.76 -3.71
CA LYS A 11 2.87 -19.30 -4.91
C LYS A 11 2.12 -18.94 -6.19
N ILE A 12 0.79 -18.93 -6.19
CA ILE A 12 -0.01 -18.47 -7.32
C ILE A 12 0.23 -16.98 -7.56
N LEU A 13 0.11 -16.15 -6.52
CA LEU A 13 0.26 -14.69 -6.58
C LEU A 13 1.65 -14.26 -7.05
N SER A 14 2.70 -14.99 -6.69
CA SER A 14 4.08 -14.72 -7.13
C SER A 14 4.24 -14.75 -8.65
N ASN A 15 3.43 -15.51 -9.40
CA ASN A 15 3.46 -15.50 -10.86
C ASN A 15 2.93 -14.18 -11.46
N PHE A 16 2.23 -13.38 -10.66
CA PHE A 16 1.65 -12.11 -11.07
C PHE A 16 2.39 -10.91 -10.46
N LYS A 17 3.61 -11.09 -9.92
CA LYS A 17 4.35 -10.00 -9.25
C LYS A 17 4.47 -8.75 -10.12
N SER A 18 4.79 -8.90 -11.41
CA SER A 18 4.91 -7.79 -12.37
C SER A 18 3.57 -7.32 -12.96
N ASN A 19 2.45 -7.93 -12.59
CA ASN A 19 1.12 -7.58 -13.09
C ASN A 19 0.23 -7.09 -11.93
N TYR A 20 0.47 -5.86 -11.50
CA TYR A 20 -0.28 -5.23 -10.40
C TYR A 20 -1.79 -5.19 -10.64
N ARG A 21 -2.25 -5.10 -11.91
CA ARG A 21 -3.68 -5.10 -12.24
C ARG A 21 -4.34 -6.44 -11.91
N CYS A 22 -3.64 -7.53 -12.18
CA CYS A 22 -4.07 -8.86 -11.80
C CYS A 22 -4.11 -9.01 -10.28
N LEU A 23 -3.03 -8.63 -9.58
CA LEU A 23 -2.99 -8.65 -8.12
C LEU A 23 -4.10 -7.80 -7.48
N PHE A 24 -4.36 -6.60 -8.00
CA PHE A 24 -5.44 -5.74 -7.54
C PHE A 24 -6.82 -6.38 -7.75
N SER A 25 -7.03 -7.07 -8.87
CA SER A 25 -8.28 -7.81 -9.12
C SER A 25 -8.44 -8.98 -8.12
N CYS A 26 -7.35 -9.71 -7.85
CA CYS A 26 -7.33 -10.79 -6.86
C CYS A 26 -7.59 -10.31 -5.42
N LEU A 27 -7.19 -9.08 -5.08
CA LEU A 27 -7.44 -8.47 -3.76
C LEU A 27 -8.94 -8.34 -3.47
N LEU A 28 -9.78 -8.19 -4.50
CA LEU A 28 -11.22 -8.00 -4.37
C LEU A 28 -12.01 -9.31 -4.18
N VAL A 29 -11.36 -10.47 -4.30
CA VAL A 29 -12.03 -11.79 -4.21
C VAL A 29 -12.68 -11.99 -2.84
N ASN A 30 -11.93 -11.79 -1.75
CA ASN A 30 -12.44 -11.84 -0.38
C ASN A 30 -11.43 -11.24 0.61
N ARG A 31 -11.84 -11.12 1.89
CA ARG A 31 -11.01 -10.57 2.97
C ARG A 31 -9.70 -11.32 3.20
N HIS A 32 -9.68 -12.64 2.97
CA HIS A 32 -8.50 -13.46 3.16
C HIS A 32 -7.45 -13.19 2.07
N TRP A 33 -7.88 -13.17 0.81
CA TRP A 33 -7.04 -12.80 -0.33
C TRP A 33 -6.51 -11.37 -0.20
N CYS A 34 -7.37 -10.43 0.20
CA CYS A 34 -6.98 -9.04 0.45
C CYS A 34 -5.81 -8.92 1.42
N ARG A 35 -5.89 -9.61 2.58
CA ARG A 35 -4.81 -9.60 3.59
C ARG A 35 -3.49 -10.14 3.08
N ILE A 36 -3.52 -11.13 2.19
CA ILE A 36 -2.31 -11.74 1.63
C ILE A 36 -1.72 -10.86 0.53
N ILE A 37 -2.55 -10.22 -0.30
CA ILE A 37 -2.10 -9.45 -1.47
C ILE A 37 -1.63 -8.04 -1.12
N VAL A 38 -2.20 -7.41 -0.09
CA VAL A 38 -1.81 -6.05 0.31
C VAL A 38 -0.28 -5.91 0.51
N PRO A 39 0.40 -6.80 1.25
CA PRO A 39 1.86 -6.77 1.37
C PRO A 39 2.60 -6.91 0.03
N PHE A 40 2.08 -7.71 -0.91
CA PHE A 40 2.70 -7.87 -2.24
C PHE A 40 2.63 -6.58 -3.06
N LEU A 41 1.44 -5.95 -3.10
CA LEU A 41 1.24 -4.70 -3.84
C LEU A 41 2.02 -3.53 -3.24
N TRP A 42 2.19 -3.53 -1.91
CA TRP A 42 2.87 -2.46 -1.19
C TRP A 42 4.36 -2.70 -0.96
N ASN A 43 4.93 -3.80 -1.49
CA ASN A 43 6.36 -4.05 -1.42
C ASN A 43 7.17 -2.97 -2.16
N GLU A 44 6.70 -2.58 -3.35
CA GLU A 44 7.31 -1.59 -4.25
C GLU A 44 6.23 -0.60 -4.75
N PRO A 45 5.67 0.24 -3.85
CA PRO A 45 4.45 0.99 -4.12
C PRO A 45 4.62 2.03 -5.23
N THR A 46 5.82 2.59 -5.38
CA THR A 46 6.13 3.63 -6.38
C THR A 46 6.09 3.14 -7.82
N GLU A 47 6.16 1.82 -8.06
CA GLU A 47 6.02 1.26 -9.41
C GLU A 47 4.55 1.26 -9.88
N TYR A 48 3.61 1.18 -8.94
CA TYR A 48 2.22 0.82 -9.26
C TYR A 48 1.19 1.91 -8.96
N PHE A 49 1.48 2.78 -8.00
CA PHE A 49 0.53 3.80 -7.57
C PHE A 49 1.00 5.18 -7.99
N ASN A 50 0.05 6.05 -8.34
CA ASN A 50 0.33 7.46 -8.53
C ASN A 50 0.80 8.07 -7.20
N ASP A 51 1.93 8.75 -7.25
CA ASP A 51 2.59 9.56 -6.23
C ASP A 51 1.61 10.25 -5.29
N LYS A 52 0.59 10.93 -5.83
CA LYS A 52 -0.41 11.66 -5.02
C LYS A 52 -1.20 10.75 -4.07
N ARG A 53 -1.56 9.53 -4.50
CA ARG A 53 -2.30 8.56 -3.66
C ARG A 53 -1.41 7.93 -2.60
N LEU A 54 -0.15 7.69 -2.93
CA LEU A 54 0.85 7.19 -1.98
C LEU A 54 1.11 8.20 -0.88
N ILE A 55 1.46 9.43 -1.27
CA ILE A 55 1.69 10.55 -0.34
C ILE A 55 0.49 10.71 0.60
N ARG A 56 -0.73 10.75 0.04
CA ARG A 56 -1.95 10.84 0.86
C ARG A 56 -2.07 9.69 1.87
N THR A 57 -1.77 8.46 1.47
CA THR A 57 -1.84 7.29 2.36
C THR A 57 -0.78 7.37 3.45
N TYR A 58 0.44 7.80 3.13
CA TYR A 58 1.50 8.00 4.11
C TYR A 58 1.17 9.09 5.10
N VAL A 59 0.70 10.26 4.64
CA VAL A 59 0.29 11.38 5.51
C VAL A 59 -0.83 10.93 6.47
N LEU A 60 -1.79 10.11 6.02
CA LEU A 60 -2.85 9.58 6.86
C LEU A 60 -2.39 8.55 7.91
N LEU A 61 -1.23 7.91 7.69
CA LEU A 61 -0.64 6.95 8.64
C LEU A 61 0.22 7.64 9.69
N LEU A 62 0.65 8.89 9.46
CA LEU A 62 1.37 9.66 10.45
C LEU A 62 0.53 9.88 11.71
N ASN A 63 1.20 9.88 12.87
CA ASN A 63 0.59 10.25 14.13
C ASN A 63 0.38 11.78 14.22
N ALA A 64 -0.34 12.23 15.25
CA ALA A 64 -0.69 13.65 15.38
C ALA A 64 0.55 14.55 15.49
N GLU A 65 1.60 14.10 16.19
CA GLU A 65 2.84 14.87 16.36
C GLU A 65 3.58 14.98 15.02
N GLU A 66 3.74 13.87 14.31
CA GLU A 66 4.35 13.83 12.97
C GLU A 66 3.60 14.69 11.96
N GLN A 67 2.26 14.74 12.04
CA GLN A 67 1.45 15.60 11.19
C GLN A 67 1.69 17.10 11.47
N THR A 68 1.98 17.49 12.72
CA THR A 68 2.30 18.90 13.01
C THR A 68 3.60 19.36 12.36
N LEU A 69 4.54 18.45 12.13
CA LEU A 69 5.79 18.74 11.41
C LEU A 69 5.56 19.09 9.94
N LEU A 70 4.39 18.79 9.39
CA LEU A 70 4.04 19.09 8.01
C LEU A 70 3.43 20.49 7.82
N ILE A 71 2.97 21.13 8.91
CA ILE A 71 2.33 22.46 8.88
C ILE A 71 3.24 23.53 8.24
N PRO A 72 4.56 23.61 8.55
CA PRO A 72 5.44 24.62 7.95
C PRO A 72 5.61 24.49 6.43
N PHE A 73 5.31 23.32 5.87
CA PHE A 73 5.39 23.05 4.43
C PHE A 73 4.07 23.27 3.71
N GLU A 74 3.05 23.81 4.40
CA GLU A 74 1.70 24.05 3.86
C GLU A 74 1.04 22.78 3.29
N ILE A 75 1.45 21.59 3.77
CA ILE A 75 0.88 20.32 3.34
C ILE A 75 -0.50 20.16 3.98
N ILE A 76 -1.53 20.05 3.15
CA ILE A 76 -2.90 19.84 3.59
C ILE A 76 -3.05 18.40 4.10
N ILE A 77 -3.32 18.26 5.40
CA ILE A 77 -3.62 16.95 6.00
C ILE A 77 -5.01 16.50 5.50
N PRO A 78 -5.10 15.35 4.85
CA PRO A 78 -6.37 14.85 4.33
C PRO A 78 -7.32 14.49 5.48
N ASN A 79 -8.56 14.98 5.46
CA ASN A 79 -9.60 14.55 6.40
C ASN A 79 -10.28 13.25 5.91
N TYR A 80 -9.55 12.14 5.98
CA TYR A 80 -10.07 10.80 5.64
C TYR A 80 -9.88 9.84 6.82
N PRO A 81 -10.64 8.74 6.87
CA PRO A 81 -10.40 7.67 7.83
C PRO A 81 -8.99 7.12 7.71
N LYS A 82 -8.42 6.70 8.85
CA LYS A 82 -7.14 6.00 8.85
C LYS A 82 -7.21 4.77 7.95
N PRO A 83 -6.15 4.48 7.16
CA PRO A 83 -6.12 3.29 6.33
C PRO A 83 -6.23 2.02 7.19
N LEU A 84 -6.86 0.97 6.62
CA LEU A 84 -7.10 -0.28 7.33
C LEU A 84 -5.81 -1.06 7.65
N PHE A 85 -4.77 -0.85 6.85
CA PHE A 85 -3.50 -1.54 6.96
C PHE A 85 -2.39 -0.53 7.26
N GLU A 86 -1.40 -0.99 8.02
CA GLU A 86 -0.13 -0.28 8.24
C GLU A 86 0.74 -0.39 6.99
N TYR A 87 0.32 0.25 5.89
CA TYR A 87 0.92 0.11 4.57
C TYR A 87 2.41 0.45 4.54
N THR A 88 2.85 1.38 5.40
CA THR A 88 4.26 1.73 5.60
C THR A 88 5.14 0.55 5.99
N ARG A 89 4.60 -0.45 6.71
CA ARG A 89 5.35 -1.63 7.15
C ARG A 89 5.65 -2.62 6.02
N TYR A 90 4.95 -2.51 4.89
CA TYR A 90 5.13 -3.39 3.74
C TYR A 90 6.06 -2.79 2.69
N ALA A 91 6.24 -1.46 2.69
CA ALA A 91 7.13 -0.79 1.76
C ALA A 91 8.59 -1.16 2.03
N THR A 92 9.24 -1.79 1.06
CA THR A 92 10.68 -2.12 1.12
C THR A 92 11.54 -1.03 0.50
N SER A 93 10.96 -0.20 -0.37
CA SER A 93 11.57 1.00 -0.90
C SER A 93 10.52 2.12 -0.98
N ILE A 94 10.94 3.33 -0.61
CA ILE A 94 10.24 4.56 -0.98
C ILE A 94 11.10 5.13 -2.10
N GLY A 95 10.69 4.94 -3.35
CA GLY A 95 11.42 5.48 -4.48
C GLY A 95 11.66 6.99 -4.31
N ILE A 96 12.93 7.41 -4.33
CA ILE A 96 13.35 8.81 -4.15
C ILE A 96 12.78 9.73 -5.26
N TYR A 97 12.29 9.16 -6.36
CA TYR A 97 11.63 9.90 -7.45
C TYR A 97 10.47 10.79 -6.99
N LEU A 98 9.88 10.54 -5.81
CA LEU A 98 8.85 11.39 -5.20
C LEU A 98 9.36 12.74 -4.66
N MET A 99 10.68 12.93 -4.50
CA MET A 99 11.30 14.13 -3.92
C MET A 99 12.05 15.00 -4.94
N MET A 100 11.96 14.69 -6.25
CA MET A 100 12.72 15.39 -7.31
C MET A 100 11.84 16.16 -8.33
N GLU A 101 10.64 16.59 -7.95
CA GLU A 101 9.89 17.61 -8.71
C GLU A 101 9.67 18.88 -7.87
#